data_AF-A0A9X1QVY5-F1
#
_entry.id   AF-A0A9X1QVY5-F1
#
_cell.length_a   1.000
_cell.length_b   1.000
_cell.length_c   1.000
_cell.angle_alpha   90.00
_cell.angle_beta   90.00
_cell.angle_gamma   90.00
#
_symmetry.space_group_name_H-M   'P 1'
#
loop_
_entity.id
_entity.type
_entity.pdbx_description
1 polymer ?
#
loop_
_entity_poly.entity_id
_entity_poly.type
_entity_poly.pdbx_seq_one_letter_code
_entity_poly.pdbx_strand_id
1 'polypeptide(L)'
;VNDTEAPVANCAAPFTIQLDATGNATITVADIENGSTDNCGIATTTIDKSTFTCADVGPNTITLTVTDVNGNTSTCTTVVTVEDNVPPTITCPGDITVNNDPGICGAAVTWTAPVGVDNCS
;
A
#
# COMPACT_ATOMS: atom_id res chain seq x y z
N VAL A 1 6.66 41.46 -7.42
CA VAL A 1 5.25 41.26 -7.05
C VAL A 1 5.29 40.57 -5.70
N ASN A 2 4.67 41.15 -4.66
CA ASN A 2 4.69 40.55 -3.33
C ASN A 2 3.29 39.99 -3.09
N ASP A 3 3.15 38.68 -3.25
CA ASP A 3 1.90 37.97 -3.05
C ASP A 3 1.74 37.56 -1.59
N THR A 4 0.54 37.72 -1.05
CA THR A 4 0.17 37.36 0.32
C THR A 4 -1.05 36.44 0.36
N GLU A 5 -1.62 36.08 -0.79
CA GLU A 5 -2.71 35.11 -0.88
C GLU A 5 -2.11 33.70 -0.87
N ALA A 6 -2.70 32.79 -0.10
CA ALA A 6 -2.26 31.40 -0.09
C ALA A 6 -2.90 30.62 -1.24
N PRO A 7 -2.21 29.60 -1.79
CA PRO A 7 -2.78 28.78 -2.85
C PRO A 7 -4.05 28.05 -2.37
N VAL A 8 -4.92 27.70 -3.32
CA VAL A 8 -6.04 26.79 -3.09
C VAL A 8 -5.56 25.36 -3.37
N ALA A 9 -5.39 24.57 -2.31
CA ALA A 9 -5.02 23.17 -2.42
C ALA A 9 -6.24 22.28 -2.72
N ASN A 10 -6.20 21.57 -3.84
CA ASN A 10 -7.26 20.66 -4.27
C ASN A 10 -6.72 19.22 -4.31
N CYS A 11 -7.35 18.36 -3.51
CA CYS A 11 -7.00 16.95 -3.41
C CYS A 11 -7.97 16.10 -4.25
N ALA A 12 -7.49 14.96 -4.73
CA ALA A 12 -8.31 13.93 -5.35
C ALA A 12 -9.30 13.37 -4.33
N ALA A 13 -10.45 12.88 -4.82
CA ALA A 13 -11.37 12.11 -3.99
C ALA A 13 -10.67 10.86 -3.43
N PRO A 14 -11.15 10.29 -2.30
CA PRO A 14 -10.60 9.06 -1.77
C PRO A 14 -10.54 7.94 -2.81
N PHE A 15 -9.45 7.17 -2.80
CA PHE A 15 -9.21 6.09 -3.74
C PHE A 15 -8.52 4.90 -3.08
N THR A 16 -8.46 3.78 -3.79
CA THR A 16 -7.88 2.53 -3.31
C THR A 16 -6.64 2.15 -4.11
N ILE A 17 -5.61 1.65 -3.43
CA ILE A 17 -4.42 1.04 -4.02
C ILE A 17 -4.24 -0.39 -3.52
N GLN A 18 -3.52 -1.19 -4.29
CA GLN A 18 -3.27 -2.60 -4.00
C GLN A 18 -1.80 -2.81 -3.69
N LEU A 19 -1.49 -3.60 -2.66
CA LEU A 19 -0.14 -4.10 -2.42
C LEU A 19 0.26 -5.07 -3.55
N ASP A 20 1.53 -5.02 -3.93
CA ASP A 20 2.13 -5.98 -4.84
C ASP A 20 2.49 -7.31 -4.15
N ALA A 21 3.02 -8.25 -4.92
CA ALA A 21 3.42 -9.58 -4.42
C ALA A 21 4.56 -9.55 -3.38
N THR A 22 5.17 -8.38 -3.13
CA THR A 22 6.17 -8.17 -2.09
C THR A 22 5.62 -7.40 -0.89
N GLY A 23 4.32 -7.08 -0.89
CA GLY A 23 3.65 -6.39 0.20
C GLY A 23 3.86 -4.88 0.16
N ASN A 24 4.14 -4.30 -1.02
CA ASN A 24 4.44 -2.88 -1.19
C ASN A 24 3.50 -2.20 -2.19
N ALA A 25 3.21 -0.92 -1.98
CA ALA A 25 2.57 -0.05 -2.97
C ALA A 25 3.13 1.37 -2.90
N THR A 26 2.98 2.12 -3.98
CA THR A 26 3.42 3.51 -4.05
C THR A 26 2.40 4.40 -4.73
N ILE A 27 2.33 5.65 -4.28
CA ILE A 27 1.63 6.74 -4.96
C ILE A 27 2.61 7.87 -5.24
N THR A 28 2.18 8.80 -6.08
CA THR A 28 2.89 10.02 -6.45
C THR A 28 2.05 11.23 -6.09
N VAL A 29 2.66 12.40 -6.16
CA VAL A 29 1.94 13.67 -5.97
C VAL A 29 0.80 13.81 -6.99
N ALA A 30 0.99 13.32 -8.22
CA ALA A 30 -0.02 13.39 -9.28
C ALA A 30 -1.28 12.55 -9.00
N ASP A 31 -1.20 11.56 -8.10
CA ASP A 31 -2.38 10.77 -7.70
C ASP A 31 -3.27 11.52 -6.71
N ILE A 32 -2.72 12.54 -6.02
CA ILE A 32 -3.43 13.32 -5.01
C ILE A 32 -3.72 14.74 -5.49
N GLU A 33 -2.84 15.35 -6.26
CA GLU A 33 -2.99 16.69 -6.81
C GLU A 33 -4.15 16.70 -7.82
N ASN A 34 -5.15 17.54 -7.56
CA ASN A 34 -6.39 17.59 -8.34
C ASN A 34 -6.72 19.01 -8.80
N GLY A 35 -5.73 19.68 -9.40
CA GLY A 35 -5.90 21.03 -9.95
C GLY A 35 -5.88 22.11 -8.88
N SER A 36 -4.87 22.10 -8.01
CA SER A 36 -4.58 23.20 -7.10
C SER A 36 -4.29 24.47 -7.90
N THR A 37 -4.71 25.62 -7.38
CA THR A 37 -4.59 26.90 -8.10
C THR A 37 -4.06 28.01 -7.22
N ASP A 38 -3.41 28.99 -7.83
CA ASP A 38 -2.99 30.21 -7.19
C ASP A 38 -3.06 31.38 -8.19
N ASN A 39 -3.12 32.62 -7.71
CA ASN A 39 -3.22 33.81 -8.56
C ASN A 39 -1.86 34.21 -9.21
N CYS A 40 -0.73 33.83 -8.60
CA CYS A 40 0.64 34.10 -9.03
C CYS A 40 1.36 32.83 -9.50
N GLY A 41 0.82 31.66 -9.16
CA GLY A 41 1.23 30.35 -9.66
C GLY A 41 1.89 29.48 -8.58
N ILE A 42 1.89 28.18 -8.84
CA ILE A 42 2.38 27.18 -7.89
C ILE A 42 3.86 26.89 -8.14
N ALA A 43 4.68 26.91 -7.09
CA ALA A 43 6.08 26.51 -7.15
C ALA A 43 6.27 25.02 -6.91
N THR A 44 5.67 24.47 -5.85
CA THR A 44 5.88 23.08 -5.44
C THR A 44 4.62 22.43 -4.88
N THR A 45 4.51 21.13 -5.09
CA THR A 45 3.51 20.25 -4.47
C THR A 45 4.20 19.03 -3.88
N THR A 46 3.86 18.68 -2.64
CA THR A 46 4.47 17.56 -1.91
C THR A 46 3.45 16.79 -1.10
N ILE A 47 3.67 15.49 -0.91
CA ILE A 47 2.84 14.63 -0.05
C ILE A 47 3.65 14.12 1.13
N ASP A 48 3.00 13.88 2.27
CA ASP A 48 3.63 13.43 3.53
C ASP A 48 3.99 11.93 3.53
N LYS A 49 3.33 11.13 2.69
CA LYS A 49 3.61 9.70 2.51
C LYS A 49 3.34 9.25 1.07
N SER A 50 4.27 8.50 0.51
CA SER A 50 4.19 7.98 -0.87
C SER A 50 4.35 6.47 -0.98
N THR A 51 4.74 5.78 0.10
CA THR A 51 5.02 4.35 0.12
C THR A 51 4.18 3.67 1.19
N PHE A 52 3.68 2.48 0.87
CA PHE A 52 2.80 1.69 1.72
C PHE A 52 3.28 0.24 1.78
N THR A 53 3.05 -0.37 2.93
CA THR A 53 3.42 -1.75 3.23
C THR A 53 2.23 -2.51 3.82
N CYS A 54 2.40 -3.79 4.16
CA CYS A 54 1.41 -4.56 4.91
C CYS A 54 0.97 -3.91 6.24
N ALA A 55 1.82 -3.09 6.88
CA ALA A 55 1.45 -2.36 8.09
C ALA A 55 0.42 -1.24 7.84
N ASP A 56 0.23 -0.87 6.57
CA ASP A 56 -0.62 0.23 6.15
C ASP A 56 -1.96 -0.24 5.56
N VAL A 57 -2.26 -1.54 5.59
CA VAL A 57 -3.55 -2.08 5.11
C VAL A 57 -4.71 -1.38 5.83
N GLY A 58 -5.65 -0.88 5.05
CA GLY A 58 -6.76 -0.04 5.50
C GLY A 58 -6.63 1.43 5.10
N PRO A 59 -7.44 2.33 5.70
CA PRO A 59 -7.47 3.74 5.34
C PRO A 59 -6.25 4.50 5.87
N ASN A 60 -5.56 5.21 4.97
CA ASN A 60 -4.45 6.11 5.29
C ASN A 60 -4.81 7.54 4.87
N THR A 61 -4.75 8.50 5.80
CA THR A 61 -4.92 9.92 5.46
C THR A 61 -3.59 10.48 4.95
N ILE A 62 -3.59 10.99 3.72
CA ILE A 62 -2.42 11.61 3.10
C ILE A 62 -2.65 13.10 2.96
N THR A 63 -1.62 13.90 3.28
CA THR A 63 -1.66 15.37 3.23
C THR A 63 -0.88 15.87 2.02
N LEU A 64 -1.56 16.59 1.12
CA LEU A 64 -0.92 17.39 0.08
C LEU A 64 -0.58 18.77 0.64
N THR A 65 0.65 19.21 0.42
CA THR A 65 1.10 20.59 0.68
C THR A 65 1.41 21.27 -0.65
N VAL A 66 0.80 22.44 -0.88
CA VAL A 66 0.98 23.27 -2.06
C VAL A 66 1.67 24.56 -1.63
N THR A 67 2.72 24.96 -2.34
CA THR A 67 3.47 26.20 -2.10
C THR A 67 3.52 27.03 -3.37
N ASP A 68 3.15 28.30 -3.29
CA ASP A 68 3.24 29.23 -4.41
C ASP A 68 4.67 29.75 -4.65
N VAL A 69 4.86 30.54 -5.70
CA VAL A 69 6.16 31.15 -6.05
C VAL A 69 6.64 32.23 -5.08
N ASN A 70 5.79 32.65 -4.16
CA ASN A 70 6.04 33.68 -3.16
C ASN A 70 6.26 33.10 -1.74
N GLY A 71 6.10 31.78 -1.58
CA GLY A 71 6.31 31.05 -0.34
C GLY A 71 5.07 30.87 0.54
N ASN A 72 3.87 31.25 0.07
CA ASN A 72 2.65 30.94 0.82
C ASN A 72 2.26 29.48 0.62
N THR A 73 1.68 28.87 1.66
CA THR A 73 1.39 27.44 1.68
C THR A 73 -0.06 27.15 2.01
N SER A 74 -0.61 26.10 1.41
CA SER A 74 -1.93 25.55 1.74
C SER A 74 -1.89 24.03 1.70
N THR A 75 -2.84 23.39 2.39
CA THR A 75 -2.90 21.93 2.48
C THR A 75 -4.31 21.41 2.25
N CYS A 76 -4.38 20.19 1.74
CA CYS A 76 -5.62 19.40 1.71
C CYS A 76 -5.29 17.95 2.05
N THR A 77 -6.31 17.17 2.39
CA THR A 77 -6.16 15.74 2.72
C THR A 77 -7.05 14.87 1.85
N THR A 78 -6.58 13.65 1.58
CA THR A 78 -7.39 12.59 0.97
C THR A 78 -7.13 11.27 1.70
N VAL A 79 -8.06 10.32 1.56
CA VAL A 79 -7.92 8.98 2.14
C VAL A 79 -7.52 8.01 1.03
N VAL A 80 -6.38 7.36 1.23
CA VAL A 80 -5.89 6.26 0.40
C VAL A 80 -6.14 4.97 1.14
N THR A 81 -7.06 4.14 0.65
CA THR A 81 -7.31 2.82 1.21
C THR A 81 -6.33 1.83 0.58
N VAL A 82 -5.50 1.20 1.41
CA VAL A 82 -4.57 0.16 0.99
C VAL A 82 -5.25 -1.20 1.19
N GLU A 83 -5.31 -2.00 0.14
CA GLU A 83 -5.84 -3.36 0.20
C GLU A 83 -4.74 -4.37 -0.11
N ASP A 84 -4.85 -5.52 0.55
CA ASP A 84 -4.11 -6.72 0.20
C ASP A 84 -5.07 -7.76 -0.38
N ASN A 85 -4.95 -7.95 -1.69
CA ASN A 85 -5.73 -8.91 -2.46
C ASN A 85 -4.83 -9.99 -3.10
N VAL A 86 -3.57 -10.09 -2.67
CA VAL A 86 -2.67 -11.16 -3.12
C VAL A 86 -3.03 -12.44 -2.36
N PRO A 87 -3.40 -13.52 -3.04
CA PRO A 87 -3.74 -14.76 -2.36
C PRO A 87 -2.49 -15.47 -1.84
N PRO A 88 -2.56 -16.14 -0.67
CA PRO A 88 -1.45 -16.91 -0.14
C PRO A 88 -1.15 -18.11 -1.03
N THR A 89 0.12 -18.48 -1.10
CA THR A 89 0.60 -19.67 -1.80
C THR A 89 0.85 -20.80 -0.80
N ILE A 90 0.26 -21.97 -1.04
CA ILE A 90 0.46 -23.16 -0.20
C ILE A 90 1.31 -24.17 -0.97
N THR A 91 2.42 -24.58 -0.36
CA THR A 91 3.26 -25.69 -0.84
C THR A 91 3.01 -26.92 0.01
N CYS A 92 2.36 -27.93 -0.58
CA CYS A 92 2.12 -29.21 0.08
C CYS A 92 3.32 -30.15 -0.04
N PRO A 93 3.59 -30.99 0.98
CA PRO A 93 4.48 -32.13 0.84
C PRO A 93 3.96 -33.09 -0.24
N GLY A 94 4.84 -33.88 -0.84
CA GLY A 94 4.42 -34.99 -1.68
C GLY A 94 3.65 -36.05 -0.88
N ASP A 95 2.85 -36.84 -1.60
CA ASP A 95 2.10 -37.94 -1.00
C ASP A 95 3.04 -38.96 -0.34
N ILE A 96 2.62 -39.46 0.82
CA ILE A 96 3.34 -40.51 1.54
C ILE A 96 2.60 -41.84 1.31
N THR A 97 3.29 -42.79 0.69
CA THR A 97 2.82 -44.16 0.53
C THR A 97 3.77 -45.10 1.25
N VAL A 98 3.29 -45.74 2.33
CA VAL A 98 4.06 -46.70 3.13
C VAL A 98 3.21 -47.94 3.39
N ASN A 99 3.81 -49.12 3.26
CA ASN A 99 3.16 -50.40 3.56
C ASN A 99 3.16 -50.66 5.07
N ASN A 100 2.21 -51.45 5.57
CA ASN A 100 2.21 -51.91 6.97
C ASN A 100 3.51 -52.64 7.34
N ASP A 101 3.93 -52.45 8.60
CA ASP A 101 5.05 -53.18 9.16
C ASP A 101 4.69 -54.67 9.35
N PRO A 102 5.62 -55.61 9.10
CA PRO A 102 5.35 -57.04 9.24
C PRO A 102 4.79 -57.41 10.62
N GLY A 103 3.63 -58.05 10.63
CA GLY A 103 2.97 -58.48 11.88
C GLY A 103 2.24 -57.38 12.65
N ILE A 104 2.19 -56.13 12.13
CA ILE A 104 1.41 -55.02 12.70
C ILE A 104 0.38 -54.53 11.68
N CYS A 105 -0.82 -54.20 12.15
CA CYS A 105 -1.84 -53.57 11.32
C CYS A 105 -1.64 -52.04 11.27
N GLY A 106 -0.44 -51.60 10.88
CA GLY A 106 -0.09 -50.18 10.76
C GLY A 106 1.35 -49.96 10.35
N ALA A 107 1.68 -48.72 9.99
CA ALA A 107 3.03 -48.23 9.78
C ALA A 107 3.17 -46.82 10.37
N ALA A 108 4.33 -46.50 10.91
CA ALA A 108 4.64 -45.14 11.34
C ALA A 108 5.13 -44.31 10.15
N VAL A 109 4.51 -43.15 9.92
CA VAL A 109 4.93 -42.19 8.90
C VAL A 109 5.28 -40.86 9.54
N THR A 110 6.29 -40.19 9.00
CA THR A 110 6.63 -38.81 9.34
C THR A 110 6.46 -37.96 8.11
N TRP A 111 5.88 -36.77 8.25
CA TRP A 111 5.66 -35.85 7.16
C TRP A 111 6.17 -34.46 7.53
N THR A 112 6.59 -33.70 6.53
CA THR A 112 6.82 -32.28 6.67
C THR A 112 5.47 -31.56 6.66
N ALA A 113 5.29 -30.51 7.46
CA ALA A 113 4.07 -29.70 7.36
C ALA A 113 4.05 -28.94 6.01
N PRO A 114 2.85 -28.68 5.43
CA PRO A 114 2.74 -27.74 4.31
C PRO A 114 3.21 -26.34 4.73
N VAL A 115 3.81 -25.60 3.80
CA VAL A 115 4.28 -24.24 4.02
C VAL A 115 3.35 -23.27 3.29
N GLY A 116 2.77 -22.32 4.01
CA GLY A 116 2.04 -21.19 3.45
C GLY A 116 2.93 -19.95 3.41
N VAL A 117 2.96 -19.25 2.27
CA VAL A 117 3.66 -17.97 2.11
C VAL A 117 2.68 -16.95 1.56
N ASP A 118 2.67 -15.78 2.18
CA ASP A 118 1.87 -14.62 1.80
C ASP A 118 2.75 -13.36 1.80
N ASN A 119 2.36 -12.34 1.03
CA ASN A 119 3.05 -11.05 1.03
C ASN A 119 2.79 -10.27 2.33
N CYS A 120 1.68 -10.52 3.03
CA CYS A 120 1.33 -9.95 4.32
C CYS A 120 0.99 -11.04 5.35
N SER A 121 2.01 -11.45 6.13
CA SER A 121 1.91 -12.54 7.11
C SER A 121 1.69 -12.09 8.56
#